data_AF-A0A2N9FKA0-F1
#
_entry.id   AF-A0A2N9FKA0-F1
#
_cell.length_a   1.000
_cell.length_b   1.000
_cell.length_c   1.000
_cell.angle_alpha   90.00
_cell.angle_beta   90.00
_cell.angle_gamma   90.00
#
_symmetry.space_group_name_H-M   'P 1'
#
loop_
_entity.id
_entity.type
_entity.pdbx_description
1 polymer ?
#
loop_
_entity_poly.entity_id
_entity_poly.type
_entity_poly.pdbx_seq_one_letter_code
_entity_poly.pdbx_strand_id
1 'polypeptide(L)'
;MMELLGMMPRKIALGGRYSRDFFNRYGDLRHIRRLRFWPLNKVLVEKYDFSEQDASDMTDFLVPILDFVPEKRPSAGQCLLHPWINAGPRLLEPSIPFNQNQAAESVVSEKKKKEKDEREAMEVGMGNIVINLDSKPVQDSPSSGKLSKGATSSSSR
;
A
#
# COMPACT_ATOMS: atom_id res chain seq x y z
N MET A 1 3.16 12.30 32.56
CA MET A 1 1.88 12.93 32.16
C MET A 1 1.94 14.44 32.26
N MET A 2 2.09 15.03 33.46
CA MET A 2 2.09 16.50 33.59
C MET A 2 3.26 17.21 32.89
N GLU A 3 4.44 16.60 32.84
CA GLU A 3 5.58 17.17 32.10
C GLU A 3 5.34 17.29 30.59
N LEU A 4 4.46 16.45 30.03
CA LEU A 4 4.17 16.38 28.60
C LEU A 4 2.95 17.22 28.22
N LEU A 5 1.90 17.17 29.04
CA LEU A 5 0.57 17.73 28.74
C LEU A 5 0.26 19.00 29.56
N GLY A 6 1.17 19.41 30.44
CA GLY A 6 0.96 20.54 31.35
C GLY A 6 0.33 20.14 32.68
N MET A 7 -0.07 21.15 33.46
CA MET A 7 -0.59 20.94 34.81
C MET A 7 -1.95 20.23 34.78
N MET A 8 -2.12 19.22 35.64
CA MET A 8 -3.39 18.52 35.79
C MET A 8 -4.42 19.41 36.50
N PRO A 9 -5.67 19.52 36.00
CA PRO A 9 -6.72 20.24 36.70
C PRO A 9 -6.98 19.67 38.09
N ARG A 10 -7.08 20.55 39.10
CA ARG A 10 -7.24 20.17 40.51
C ARG A 10 -8.42 19.21 40.76
N LYS A 11 -9.53 19.40 40.05
CA LYS A 11 -10.72 18.52 40.16
C LYS A 11 -10.38 17.06 39.81
N ILE A 12 -9.57 16.86 38.77
CA ILE A 12 -9.12 15.53 38.34
C ILE A 12 -8.07 14.98 39.31
N ALA A 13 -7.08 15.80 39.67
CA ALA A 13 -6.00 15.40 40.58
C ALA A 13 -6.53 14.90 41.94
N LEU A 14 -7.57 15.54 42.48
CA LEU A 14 -8.16 15.19 43.78
C LEU A 14 -9.35 14.23 43.71
N GLY A 15 -9.87 13.93 42.52
CA GLY A 15 -11.06 13.11 42.34
C GLY A 15 -10.81 11.59 42.42
N GLY A 16 -9.57 11.15 42.25
CA GLY A 16 -9.22 9.73 42.22
C GLY A 16 -9.18 9.06 43.60
N ARG A 17 -9.48 7.75 43.65
CA ARG A 17 -9.38 6.93 44.88
C ARG A 17 -8.01 7.02 45.56
N TYR A 18 -6.94 7.05 44.75
CA TYR A 18 -5.55 7.10 45.22
C TYR A 18 -4.95 8.52 45.17
N SER A 19 -5.78 9.55 44.95
CA SER A 19 -5.31 10.94 44.81
C SER A 19 -4.45 11.41 45.98
N ARG A 20 -4.77 10.97 47.20
CA ARG A 20 -4.09 11.38 48.43
C ARG A 20 -2.63 10.94 48.49
N ASP A 21 -2.26 9.86 47.82
CA ASP A 21 -0.89 9.33 47.83
C ASP A 21 0.04 10.16 46.94
N PHE A 22 -0.52 10.77 45.88
CA PHE A 22 0.25 11.53 44.89
C PHE A 22 0.15 13.04 45.07
N PHE A 23 -1.01 13.56 45.46
CA PHE A 23 -1.30 15.00 45.46
C PHE A 23 -1.53 15.58 46.87
N ASN A 24 -1.10 16.82 47.06
CA ASN A 24 -1.43 17.64 48.23
C ASN A 24 -2.86 18.22 48.11
N ARG A 25 -3.36 18.93 49.13
CA ARG A 25 -4.71 19.56 49.09
C ARG A 25 -4.88 20.65 48.02
N TYR A 26 -3.77 21.16 47.50
CA TYR A 26 -3.72 22.20 46.47
C TYR A 26 -3.73 21.61 45.05
N GLY A 27 -3.43 20.31 44.89
CA GLY A 27 -3.36 19.63 43.60
C GLY A 27 -1.94 19.44 43.06
N ASP A 28 -0.91 19.75 43.84
CA ASP A 28 0.51 19.54 43.45
C ASP A 28 1.01 18.17 43.91
N LEU A 29 2.04 17.66 43.24
CA LEU A 29 2.67 16.40 43.61
C LEU A 29 3.38 16.52 44.96
N ARG A 30 3.20 15.51 45.82
CA ARG A 30 3.81 15.45 47.15
C ARG A 30 5.32 15.25 47.11
N HIS A 31 5.75 14.27 46.32
CA HIS A 31 7.11 13.76 46.33
C HIS A 31 7.99 14.36 45.23
N ILE A 32 7.39 15.02 44.24
CA ILE A 32 8.09 15.60 43.09
C ILE A 32 7.94 17.13 43.15
N ARG A 33 9.04 17.83 43.44
CA ARG A 33 9.06 19.29 43.59
C ARG A 33 9.40 20.06 42.33
N ARG A 34 10.01 19.39 41.34
CA ARG A 34 10.48 19.99 40.08
C ARG A 34 10.00 19.13 38.93
N LEU A 35 9.12 19.68 38.12
CA LEU A 35 8.68 19.08 36.87
C LEU A 35 9.49 19.69 35.72
N ARG A 36 10.01 18.86 34.83
CA ARG A 36 10.71 19.30 33.62
C ARG A 36 9.76 19.20 32.45
N PHE A 37 9.14 20.31 32.10
CA PHE A 37 8.19 20.33 30.99
C PHE A 37 8.91 20.14 29.66
N TRP A 38 8.46 19.15 28.90
CA TRP A 38 8.89 18.90 27.52
C TRP A 38 7.63 18.54 26.72
N PRO A 39 6.96 19.53 26.11
CA PRO A 39 5.68 19.31 25.45
C PRO A 39 5.82 18.38 24.25
N LEU A 40 4.74 17.65 23.93
CA LEU A 40 4.77 16.59 22.93
C LEU A 40 5.32 17.03 21.57
N ASN A 41 4.90 18.20 21.07
CA ASN A 41 5.42 18.75 19.81
C ASN A 41 6.96 18.89 19.83
N LYS A 42 7.53 19.48 20.91
CA LYS A 42 8.98 19.60 21.05
C LYS A 42 9.68 18.25 21.15
N VAL A 43 9.08 17.29 21.85
CA VAL A 43 9.61 15.93 21.90
C VAL A 43 9.67 15.33 20.50
N LEU A 44 8.62 15.49 19.69
CA LEU A 44 8.57 14.96 18.32
C LEU A 44 9.65 15.60 17.44
N VAL A 45 9.81 16.93 17.49
CA VAL A 45 10.82 17.64 16.70
C VAL A 45 12.24 17.35 17.19
N GLU A 46 12.53 17.55 18.48
CA GLU A 46 13.91 17.53 19.00
C GLU A 46 14.46 16.12 19.25
N LYS A 47 13.59 15.15 19.58
CA LYS A 47 14.01 13.79 19.93
C LYS A 47 13.79 12.79 18.80
N TYR A 48 12.76 13.02 17.98
CA TYR A 48 12.37 12.09 16.92
C TYR A 48 12.56 12.67 15.53
N ASP A 49 13.16 13.87 15.41
CA ASP A 49 13.49 14.53 14.14
C ASP A 49 12.28 14.68 13.20
N PHE A 50 11.08 14.87 13.76
CA PHE A 50 9.90 15.19 12.96
C PHE A 50 10.04 16.57 12.33
N SER A 51 9.46 16.75 11.14
CA SER A 51 9.23 18.10 10.62
C SER A 51 8.29 18.86 11.56
N GLU A 52 8.42 20.18 11.64
CA GLU A 52 7.55 21.00 12.49
C GLU A 52 6.07 20.79 12.16
N GLN A 53 5.75 20.63 10.86
CA GLN A 53 4.40 20.38 10.39
C GLN A 53 3.87 19.01 10.84
N ASP A 54 4.62 17.93 10.59
CA ASP A 54 4.19 16.58 10.99
C ASP A 54 4.06 16.45 12.51
N ALA A 55 4.97 17.08 13.25
CA ALA A 55 4.91 17.15 14.71
C ALA A 55 3.66 17.90 15.18
N SER A 56 3.30 19.01 14.52
CA SER A 56 2.08 19.76 14.81
C SER A 56 0.84 18.92 14.54
N ASP A 57 0.74 18.32 13.35
CA ASP A 57 -0.43 17.54 12.94
C ASP A 57 -0.66 16.31 13.83
N MET A 58 0.43 15.64 14.23
CA MET A 58 0.38 14.53 15.18
C MET A 58 0.02 15.00 16.59
N THR A 59 0.55 16.14 17.02
CA THR A 59 0.23 16.71 18.35
C THR A 59 -1.24 17.11 18.43
N ASP A 60 -1.78 17.73 17.38
CA ASP A 60 -3.18 18.13 17.28
C ASP A 60 -4.12 16.92 17.36
N PHE A 61 -3.70 15.77 16.82
CA PHE A 61 -4.41 14.51 16.98
C PHE A 61 -4.31 13.94 18.40
N LEU A 62 -3.11 13.87 18.98
CA LEU A 62 -2.86 13.14 20.22
C LEU A 62 -3.25 13.90 21.49
N VAL A 63 -3.07 15.22 21.54
CA VAL A 63 -3.33 16.02 22.74
C VAL A 63 -4.80 15.91 23.21
N PRO A 64 -5.81 16.02 22.34
CA PRO A 64 -7.21 15.83 22.75
C PRO A 64 -7.51 14.44 23.30
N ILE A 65 -6.88 13.40 22.74
CA ILE A 65 -7.05 12.00 23.19
C ILE A 65 -6.47 11.82 24.60
N LEU A 66 -5.43 12.59 24.93
CA LEU A 66 -4.71 12.51 26.20
C LEU A 66 -5.21 13.51 27.26
N ASP A 67 -6.32 14.23 27.03
CA ASP A 67 -6.85 15.21 27.98
C ASP A 67 -7.05 14.57 29.38
N PHE A 68 -6.74 15.31 30.43
CA PHE A 68 -6.94 14.85 31.81
C PHE A 68 -8.42 14.64 32.15
N VAL A 69 -9.31 15.40 31.54
CA VAL A 69 -10.76 15.35 31.74
C VAL A 69 -11.35 14.33 30.75
N PRO A 70 -11.83 13.16 31.21
CA PRO A 70 -12.32 12.12 30.32
C PRO A 70 -13.46 12.58 29.41
N GLU A 71 -14.32 13.47 29.90
CA GLU A 71 -15.48 14.00 29.17
C GLU A 71 -15.09 14.87 27.98
N LYS A 72 -13.85 15.38 27.93
CA LYS A 72 -13.34 16.17 26.81
C LYS A 72 -12.67 15.31 25.74
N ARG A 73 -12.38 14.04 26.03
CA ARG A 73 -11.68 13.18 25.09
C ARG A 73 -12.61 12.82 23.92
N PRO A 74 -12.13 12.90 22.67
CA PRO A 74 -12.90 12.44 21.54
C PRO A 74 -13.15 10.94 21.65
N SER A 75 -14.33 10.50 21.19
CA SER A 75 -14.61 9.08 20.99
C SER A 75 -13.75 8.52 19.87
N ALA A 76 -13.50 7.20 19.87
CA ALA A 76 -12.72 6.54 18.82
C ALA A 76 -13.28 6.82 17.40
N GLY A 77 -14.61 6.86 17.26
CA GLY A 77 -15.25 7.21 15.99
C GLY A 77 -14.95 8.64 15.53
N GLN A 78 -14.89 9.61 16.45
CA GLN A 78 -14.47 10.98 16.14
C GLN A 78 -12.99 11.04 15.77
N CYS A 79 -12.12 10.26 16.42
CA CYS A 79 -10.69 10.20 16.10
C CYS A 79 -10.43 9.74 14.66
N LEU A 80 -11.25 8.83 14.12
CA LEU A 80 -11.13 8.36 12.73
C LEU A 80 -11.39 9.45 11.69
N LEU A 81 -12.10 10.52 12.06
CA LEU A 81 -12.37 11.65 11.18
C LEU A 81 -11.22 12.68 11.16
N HIS A 82 -10.22 12.52 12.04
CA HIS A 82 -9.13 13.48 12.14
C HIS A 82 -8.24 13.44 10.88
N PRO A 83 -7.85 14.61 10.31
CA PRO A 83 -7.06 14.68 9.08
C PRO A 83 -5.75 13.88 9.15
N TRP A 84 -5.12 13.84 10.33
CA TRP A 84 -3.90 13.06 10.56
C TRP A 84 -4.05 11.55 10.29
N ILE A 85 -5.23 10.97 10.57
CA ILE A 85 -5.53 9.56 10.27
C ILE A 85 -5.95 9.40 8.80
N ASN A 86 -6.66 10.40 8.25
CA ASN A 86 -7.21 10.35 6.90
C ASN A 86 -6.25 10.90 5.84
N ALA A 87 -4.96 10.58 5.94
CA ALA A 87 -3.91 10.99 4.99
C ALA A 87 -4.06 10.27 3.63
N GLY A 88 -5.18 10.51 2.95
CA GLY A 88 -5.46 10.15 1.55
C GLY A 88 -5.46 8.65 1.21
N PRO A 89 -5.88 8.28 -0.01
CA PRO A 89 -5.92 6.89 -0.48
C PRO A 89 -4.56 6.19 -0.65
N ARG A 90 -3.44 6.70 -0.11
CA ARG A 90 -2.08 6.33 -0.56
C ARG A 90 -1.26 5.44 0.39
N LEU A 91 -1.85 4.78 1.38
CA LEU A 91 -1.11 3.83 2.24
C LEU A 91 -1.78 2.44 2.39
N LEU A 92 -2.78 2.13 1.56
CA LEU A 92 -3.33 0.77 1.45
C LEU A 92 -2.87 0.04 0.18
N GLU A 93 -1.75 0.45 -0.42
CA GLU A 93 -1.06 -0.42 -1.37
C GLU A 93 -0.10 -1.30 -0.57
N PRO A 94 -0.33 -2.62 -0.47
CA PRO A 94 0.69 -3.54 0.00
C PRO A 94 1.94 -3.28 -0.83
N SER A 95 3.09 -3.14 -0.18
CA SER A 95 4.37 -3.07 -0.88
C SER A 95 4.56 -4.38 -1.66
N ILE A 96 4.15 -4.39 -2.92
CA ILE A 96 4.54 -5.43 -3.86
C ILE A 96 6.06 -5.30 -3.95
N PRO A 97 6.85 -6.32 -3.57
CA PRO A 97 8.28 -6.26 -3.81
C PRO A 97 8.46 -6.07 -5.31
N PHE A 98 9.05 -4.95 -5.70
CA PHE A 98 9.43 -4.66 -7.07
C PHE A 98 10.52 -5.67 -7.45
N ASN A 99 10.08 -6.85 -7.89
CA ASN A 99 10.95 -7.79 -8.56
C ASN A 99 11.44 -7.10 -9.83
N GLN A 100 12.75 -6.89 -9.88
CA GLN A 100 13.46 -6.37 -11.04
C GLN A 100 13.19 -7.27 -12.25
N ASN A 101 12.13 -6.98 -12.98
CA ASN A 101 11.94 -7.47 -14.34
C ASN A 101 11.95 -6.30 -15.32
N GLN A 102 12.90 -5.36 -15.12
CA GLN A 102 13.49 -4.60 -16.22
C GLN A 102 14.65 -5.41 -16.81
N ALA A 103 14.34 -6.62 -17.30
CA ALA A 103 15.28 -7.46 -18.05
C ALA A 103 14.57 -8.36 -19.07
N ALA A 104 13.24 -8.24 -19.24
CA ALA A 104 12.46 -9.07 -20.15
C ALA A 104 12.06 -8.36 -21.46
N GLU A 105 12.27 -7.03 -21.59
CA GLU A 105 12.00 -6.32 -22.86
C GLU A 105 13.23 -6.14 -23.76
N SER A 106 14.45 -6.34 -23.26
CA SER A 106 15.66 -6.28 -24.09
C SER A 106 16.02 -7.61 -24.78
N VAL A 107 15.65 -8.76 -24.19
CA VAL A 107 16.06 -10.08 -24.73
C VAL A 107 15.21 -10.54 -25.92
N VAL A 108 13.98 -10.02 -26.09
CA VAL A 108 13.10 -10.39 -27.22
C VAL A 108 13.49 -9.65 -28.52
N SER A 109 14.11 -8.48 -28.40
CA SER A 109 14.46 -7.65 -29.57
C SER A 109 15.76 -8.08 -30.26
N GLU A 110 16.72 -8.67 -29.54
CA GLU A 110 17.97 -9.14 -30.15
C GLU A 110 17.84 -10.50 -30.84
N LYS A 111 17.01 -11.42 -30.31
CA LYS A 111 16.79 -12.74 -30.94
C LYS A 111 16.05 -12.64 -32.27
N LYS A 112 15.11 -11.69 -32.41
CA LYS A 112 14.34 -11.50 -33.65
C LYS A 112 15.16 -10.92 -34.81
N LYS A 113 16.27 -10.22 -34.54
CA LYS A 113 17.11 -9.64 -35.57
C LYS A 113 18.06 -10.67 -36.21
N LYS A 114 18.58 -11.61 -35.40
CA LYS A 114 19.53 -12.63 -35.86
C LYS A 114 18.88 -13.72 -36.72
N GLU A 115 17.63 -14.09 -36.44
CA GLU A 115 16.90 -15.11 -37.22
C GLU A 115 16.48 -14.63 -38.62
N LYS A 116 16.37 -13.31 -38.82
CA LYS A 116 15.98 -12.72 -40.11
C LYS A 116 17.16 -12.65 -41.09
N ASP A 117 18.35 -12.28 -40.60
CA ASP A 117 19.56 -12.17 -41.42
C ASP A 117 20.06 -13.55 -41.92
N GLU A 118 19.89 -14.62 -41.14
CA GLU A 118 20.28 -15.98 -41.57
C GLU A 118 19.33 -16.58 -42.62
N ARG A 119 18.04 -16.22 -42.62
CA ARG A 119 17.09 -16.65 -43.67
C ARG A 119 17.36 -15.96 -45.00
N GLU A 120 17.74 -14.68 -44.99
CA GLU A 120 18.03 -13.91 -46.19
C GLU A 120 19.33 -14.40 -46.87
N ALA A 121 20.32 -14.84 -46.09
CA ALA A 121 21.56 -15.43 -46.61
C ALA A 121 21.38 -16.82 -47.24
N MET A 122 20.38 -17.61 -46.82
CA MET A 122 20.11 -18.94 -47.39
C MET A 122 19.37 -18.87 -48.74
N GLU A 123 18.58 -17.81 -48.97
CA GLU A 123 17.82 -17.63 -50.22
C GLU A 123 18.71 -17.19 -51.40
N VAL A 124 19.72 -16.35 -51.14
CA VAL A 124 20.71 -15.94 -52.14
C VAL A 124 21.60 -17.11 -52.59
N GLY A 125 21.69 -18.18 -51.79
CA GLY A 125 22.55 -19.34 -52.05
C GLY A 125 21.98 -20.43 -52.97
N MET A 126 20.69 -20.37 -53.35
CA MET A 126 20.04 -21.44 -54.13
C MET A 126 19.57 -21.00 -55.53
N GLY A 127 20.29 -20.06 -56.14
CA GLY A 127 20.13 -19.73 -57.55
C GLY A 127 20.78 -20.79 -58.46
N ASN A 128 19.94 -21.58 -59.13
CA ASN A 128 20.20 -22.31 -60.39
C ASN A 128 20.70 -23.76 -60.25
N ILE A 129 19.76 -24.72 -60.13
CA ILE A 129 20.00 -26.10 -60.58
C ILE A 129 18.86 -26.53 -61.50
N VAL A 130 19.20 -26.73 -62.78
CA VAL A 130 18.37 -27.32 -63.82
C VAL A 130 18.57 -28.83 -63.78
N ILE A 131 17.50 -29.61 -63.53
CA ILE A 131 17.47 -31.04 -63.87
C ILE A 131 16.05 -31.38 -64.36
N ASN A 132 15.90 -31.58 -65.66
CA ASN A 132 14.76 -32.27 -66.28
C ASN A 132 14.94 -33.78 -66.08
N LEU A 133 13.93 -34.49 -65.57
CA LEU A 133 13.62 -35.86 -66.01
C LEU A 133 12.20 -36.28 -65.56
N ASP A 134 11.46 -36.85 -66.49
CA ASP A 134 10.03 -37.13 -66.53
C ASP A 134 9.41 -37.94 -65.36
N SER A 135 8.11 -37.71 -65.11
CA SER A 135 7.00 -38.72 -65.11
C SER A 135 5.84 -38.36 -64.15
N LYS A 136 4.61 -38.31 -64.70
CA LYS A 136 3.28 -38.35 -64.03
C LYS A 136 2.86 -39.82 -63.77
N PRO A 137 1.68 -40.14 -63.18
CA PRO A 137 0.85 -39.54 -62.11
C PRO A 137 0.34 -40.64 -61.11
N VAL A 138 -0.60 -40.33 -60.18
CA VAL A 138 -1.70 -41.18 -59.58
C VAL A 138 -2.22 -40.46 -58.30
N GLN A 139 -3.44 -39.91 -58.25
CA GLN A 139 -4.75 -40.50 -57.82
C GLN A 139 -4.78 -40.93 -56.33
N ASP A 140 -5.78 -40.68 -55.47
CA ASP A 140 -7.22 -40.39 -55.60
C ASP A 140 -7.80 -39.66 -54.35
N SER A 141 -9.06 -39.21 -54.49
CA SER A 141 -9.92 -38.52 -53.49
C SER A 141 -10.73 -39.53 -52.61
N PRO A 142 -11.95 -39.21 -52.09
CA PRO A 142 -12.31 -38.48 -50.87
C PRO A 142 -13.30 -39.28 -49.96
N SER A 143 -13.79 -38.72 -48.84
CA SER A 143 -15.17 -38.88 -48.32
C SER A 143 -15.29 -38.30 -46.91
N SER A 144 -16.45 -37.98 -46.31
CA SER A 144 -17.75 -37.45 -46.72
C SER A 144 -18.62 -37.42 -45.43
N GLY A 145 -19.64 -36.56 -45.37
CA GLY A 145 -20.80 -36.70 -44.47
C GLY A 145 -20.85 -35.69 -43.33
N LYS A 146 -21.49 -34.52 -43.50
CA LYS A 146 -22.93 -34.20 -43.29
C LYS A 146 -23.40 -34.39 -41.84
N LEU A 147 -23.69 -33.32 -41.09
CA LEU A 147 -24.85 -32.38 -41.09
C LEU A 147 -26.11 -32.90 -40.36
N SER A 148 -26.78 -31.92 -39.72
CA SER A 148 -28.19 -31.88 -39.28
C SER A 148 -28.48 -32.37 -37.85
N LYS A 149 -29.44 -31.81 -37.08
CA LYS A 149 -30.14 -30.51 -37.00
C LYS A 149 -31.08 -30.61 -35.78
N GLY A 150 -31.37 -29.46 -35.17
CA GLY A 150 -32.63 -29.14 -34.49
C GLY A 150 -32.84 -29.75 -33.10
N ALA A 151 -33.67 -29.21 -32.21
CA ALA A 151 -34.44 -27.97 -32.11
C ALA A 151 -35.24 -28.08 -30.79
N THR A 152 -35.47 -26.95 -30.09
CA THR A 152 -36.65 -26.67 -29.21
C THR A 152 -36.82 -27.56 -27.95
N SER A 153 -37.38 -27.18 -26.81
CA SER A 153 -38.22 -26.05 -26.35
C SER A 153 -38.34 -26.13 -24.82
N SER A 154 -38.56 -24.96 -24.18
CA SER A 154 -39.48 -24.69 -23.06
C SER A 154 -39.57 -25.63 -21.83
N SER A 155 -39.51 -25.03 -20.64
CA SER A 155 -40.69 -24.77 -19.78
C SER A 155 -40.37 -24.90 -18.28
N SER A 156 -40.60 -23.78 -17.60
CA SER A 156 -41.07 -23.56 -16.22
C SER A 156 -41.12 -24.73 -15.23
N ARG A 157 -40.52 -24.48 -14.05
CA ARG A 157 -41.17 -24.64 -12.74
C ARG A 157 -40.46 -23.75 -11.72
#